data_AF-A0A7S0JDH4-F1
#
_entry.id   AF-A0A7S0JDH4-F1
#
_cell.length_a   1.000
_cell.length_b   1.000
_cell.length_c   1.000
_cell.angle_alpha   90.00
_cell.angle_beta   90.00
_cell.angle_gamma   90.00
#
_symmetry.space_group_name_H-M   'P 1'
#
loop_
_entity.id
_entity.type
_entity.pdbx_description
1 polymer ?
#
loop_
_entity_poly.entity_id
_entity_poly.type
_entity_poly.pdbx_seq_one_letter_code
_entity_poly.pdbx_strand_id
1 'polypeptide(L)'
;RFLSDANRFGLAVLHPRKIVVYSITGGGGQASAPHSVGLQDSGYHTLGKAYEHTLDRPAFNMTKGPFGACGKSEYIAVQSMDGLIAIIEQERATMSRQLSKFLLPGPFAYCA
;
A
#
# COMPACT_ATOMS: atom_id res chain seq x y z
N ARG A 1 3.88 -0.43 -6.80
CA ARG A 1 5.20 -0.82 -6.29
C ARG A 1 5.52 0.13 -5.17
N PHE A 2 5.21 -0.26 -3.94
CA PHE A 2 5.31 0.59 -2.76
C PHE A 2 6.71 0.60 -2.15
N LEU A 3 7.53 -0.41 -2.47
CA LEU A 3 8.91 -0.52 -2.03
C LEU A 3 9.83 0.32 -2.93
N SER A 4 10.89 0.87 -2.36
CA SER A 4 11.94 1.59 -3.09
C SER A 4 12.62 0.72 -4.16
N ASP A 5 12.74 -0.59 -3.92
CA ASP A 5 13.08 -1.57 -4.95
C ASP A 5 11.89 -1.79 -5.89
N ALA A 6 11.93 -1.12 -7.04
CA ALA A 6 10.87 -1.16 -8.03
C ALA A 6 10.56 -2.58 -8.52
N ASN A 7 11.46 -3.56 -8.42
CA ASN A 7 11.20 -4.90 -8.95
C ASN A 7 10.40 -5.81 -8.02
N ARG A 8 10.06 -5.35 -6.81
CA ARG A 8 9.30 -6.13 -5.83
C ARG A 8 7.91 -5.55 -5.56
N PHE A 9 6.96 -6.45 -5.36
CA PHE A 9 5.62 -6.07 -4.89
C PHE A 9 5.64 -5.95 -3.36
N GLY A 10 4.94 -4.93 -2.86
CA GLY A 10 4.68 -4.74 -1.43
C GLY A 10 3.18 -4.82 -1.17
N LEU A 11 2.80 -5.31 -0.01
CA LEU A 11 1.43 -5.37 0.48
C LEU A 11 1.15 -4.16 1.37
N ALA A 12 0.28 -3.25 0.92
CA ALA A 12 -0.19 -2.14 1.73
C ALA A 12 -1.46 -2.54 2.49
N VAL A 13 -1.44 -2.38 3.81
CA VAL A 13 -2.56 -2.67 4.72
C VAL A 13 -2.99 -1.37 5.39
N LEU A 14 -4.23 -0.95 5.12
CA LEU A 14 -4.83 0.22 5.73
C LEU A 14 -5.57 -0.18 7.01
N HIS A 15 -5.18 0.44 8.12
CA HIS A 15 -5.90 0.41 9.39
C HIS A 15 -6.54 1.78 9.66
N PRO A 16 -7.49 1.87 10.61
CA PRO A 16 -8.14 3.15 10.90
C PRO A 16 -7.16 4.28 11.25
N ARG A 17 -6.05 4.01 11.93
CA ARG A 17 -5.10 5.05 12.41
C ARG A 17 -3.67 4.89 11.90
N LYS A 18 -3.44 3.96 10.97
CA LYS A 18 -2.12 3.75 10.37
C LYS A 18 -2.22 3.02 9.05
N ILE A 19 -1.19 3.15 8.23
CA ILE A 19 -0.98 2.29 7.07
C ILE A 19 0.38 1.61 7.20
N VAL A 20 0.42 0.32 6.89
CA VAL A 20 1.65 -0.48 6.97
C VAL A 20 1.90 -1.11 5.62
N VAL A 21 3.14 -1.02 5.14
CA VAL A 21 3.57 -1.71 3.93
C VAL A 21 4.50 -2.85 4.32
N TYR A 22 4.21 -4.03 3.80
CA TYR A 22 4.96 -5.26 4.04
C TYR A 22 5.63 -5.75 2.76
N SER A 23 6.86 -6.22 2.87
CA SER A 23 7.48 -7.10 1.87
C SER A 23 7.07 -8.54 2.15
N ILE A 24 6.70 -9.29 1.12
CA ILE A 24 6.36 -10.71 1.22
C ILE A 24 7.58 -11.52 0.77
N THR A 25 8.07 -12.41 1.63
CA THR A 25 9.16 -13.35 1.31
C THR A 25 8.69 -14.77 1.53
N GLY A 26 8.85 -15.65 0.53
CA GLY A 26 8.60 -17.09 0.70
C GLY A 26 9.70 -17.74 1.53
N GLY A 27 9.31 -18.59 2.48
CA GLY A 27 10.19 -19.47 3.23
C GLY A 27 9.71 -20.91 3.13
N GLY A 28 10.64 -21.83 2.83
CA GLY A 28 10.37 -23.28 2.78
C GLY A 28 10.05 -23.82 1.38
N GLY A 29 10.65 -24.98 1.07
CA GLY A 29 10.59 -25.68 -0.22
C GLY A 29 11.70 -25.26 -1.16
N GLN A 30 12.64 -26.16 -1.47
CA GLN A 30 13.75 -25.92 -2.39
C GLN A 30 13.18 -25.43 -3.74
N ALA A 31 13.45 -24.17 -4.08
CA ALA A 31 12.98 -23.54 -5.30
C ALA A 31 13.56 -24.26 -6.53
N SER A 32 12.82 -25.22 -7.05
CA SER A 32 13.08 -25.83 -8.35
C SER A 32 11.78 -26.07 -9.14
N ALA A 33 10.78 -25.21 -8.98
CA ALA A 33 9.79 -24.97 -10.03
C ALA A 33 8.95 -23.73 -9.71
N PRO A 34 8.77 -22.79 -10.66
CA PRO A 34 7.60 -21.94 -10.62
C PRO A 34 6.41 -22.82 -11.00
N HIS A 35 5.38 -22.87 -10.15
CA HIS A 35 4.07 -23.45 -10.47
C HIS A 35 3.88 -24.98 -10.30
N SER A 36 4.20 -25.55 -9.13
CA SER A 36 3.68 -26.89 -8.77
C SER A 36 2.33 -26.79 -8.06
N VAL A 37 1.27 -27.04 -8.84
CA VAL A 37 -0.02 -27.54 -8.33
C VAL A 37 0.20 -29.00 -7.97
N GLY A 38 0.49 -29.29 -6.71
CA GLY A 38 0.68 -30.66 -6.23
C GLY A 38 0.88 -30.65 -4.73
N LEU A 39 0.07 -31.43 -4.02
CA LEU A 39 0.08 -31.52 -2.56
C LEU A 39 1.49 -31.84 -2.02
N GLN A 40 1.84 -31.15 -0.92
CA GLN A 40 3.04 -31.28 -0.08
C GLN A 40 4.29 -30.52 -0.55
N ASP A 41 4.26 -29.20 -0.34
CA ASP A 41 5.37 -28.51 0.34
C ASP A 41 4.74 -27.37 1.13
N SER A 42 4.91 -27.36 2.46
CA SER A 42 4.35 -26.32 3.34
C SER A 42 5.14 -25.02 3.17
N GLY A 43 5.00 -24.38 2.01
CA GLY A 43 5.56 -23.06 1.74
C GLY A 43 4.85 -22.05 2.61
N TYR A 44 5.57 -21.48 3.56
CA TYR A 44 5.06 -20.36 4.35
C TYR A 44 5.54 -19.05 3.73
N HIS A 45 4.76 -18.00 3.92
CA HIS A 45 5.15 -16.65 3.55
C HIS A 45 5.35 -15.83 4.81
N THR A 46 6.51 -15.18 4.89
CA THR A 46 6.83 -14.25 5.97
C THR A 46 6.56 -12.84 5.49
N LEU A 47 5.91 -12.05 6.35
CA LEU A 47 5.69 -10.62 6.14
C LEU A 47 6.76 -9.83 6.88
N GLY A 48 7.65 -9.19 6.14
CA GLY A 48 8.58 -8.21 6.69
C GLY A 48 7.95 -6.82 6.64
N LYS A 49 7.82 -6.12 7.76
CA LYS A 49 7.33 -4.74 7.76
C LYS A 49 8.38 -3.83 7.10
N ALA A 50 8.05 -3.22 5.97
CA ALA A 50 8.93 -2.30 5.27
C ALA A 50 8.88 -0.90 5.90
N TYR A 51 7.69 -0.33 6.02
CA TYR A 51 7.46 0.94 6.70
C TYR A 51 6.03 1.05 7.22
N GLU A 52 5.81 1.96 8.16
CA GLU A 52 4.52 2.28 8.76
C GLU A 52 4.37 3.78 8.86
N HIS A 53 3.19 4.30 8.50
CA HIS A 53 2.81 5.69 8.72
C HIS A 53 1.63 5.75 9.68
N THR A 54 1.77 6.51 10.75
CA THR A 54 0.65 6.87 11.61
C THR A 54 -0.22 7.90 10.90
N LEU A 55 -1.54 7.77 11.03
CA LEU A 55 -2.50 8.71 10.46
C LEU A 55 -3.07 9.59 11.57
N ASP A 56 -3.01 10.90 11.37
CA ASP A 56 -3.57 11.89 12.30
C ASP A 56 -5.09 11.82 12.40
N ARG A 57 -5.73 11.30 11.34
CA ARG A 57 -7.19 11.21 11.19
C ARG A 57 -7.59 9.77 10.87
N PRO A 58 -8.78 9.32 11.31
CA PRO A 58 -9.26 7.99 10.95
C PRO A 58 -9.41 7.83 9.43
N ALA A 59 -8.87 6.76 8.86
CA ALA A 59 -8.99 6.43 7.44
C ALA A 59 -10.36 5.83 7.11
N PHE A 60 -10.86 6.15 5.92
CA PHE A 60 -12.03 5.51 5.31
C PHE A 60 -11.60 4.47 4.27
N ASN A 61 -10.86 4.89 3.24
CA ASN A 61 -10.36 4.03 2.17
C ASN A 61 -9.04 4.58 1.60
N MET A 62 -8.47 3.87 0.62
CA MET A 62 -7.27 4.31 -0.10
C MET A 62 -7.31 3.91 -1.57
N THR A 63 -6.49 4.58 -2.38
CA THR A 63 -6.17 4.18 -3.75
C THR A 63 -4.66 4.25 -3.99
N LYS A 64 -4.19 3.73 -5.13
CA LYS A 64 -2.78 3.75 -5.51
C LYS A 64 -2.59 4.27 -6.93
N GLY A 65 -1.43 4.84 -7.20
CA GLY A 65 -1.04 5.26 -8.54
C GLY A 65 0.30 5.99 -8.55
N PRO A 66 0.85 6.30 -9.73
CA PRO A 66 2.07 7.09 -9.86
C PRO A 66 1.90 8.55 -9.42
N PHE A 67 0.68 9.10 -9.40
CA PHE A 67 0.38 10.49 -8.99
C PHE A 67 1.32 11.56 -9.60
N GLY A 68 1.57 11.46 -10.92
CA GLY A 68 2.46 12.37 -11.63
C GLY A 68 3.95 12.04 -11.52
N ALA A 69 4.34 10.99 -10.80
CA ALA A 69 5.73 10.51 -10.79
C ALA A 69 6.14 9.96 -12.15
N CYS A 70 7.35 10.34 -12.57
CA CYS A 70 8.04 9.71 -13.68
C CYS A 70 8.67 8.40 -13.19
N GLY A 71 8.08 7.24 -13.55
CA GLY A 71 8.70 5.94 -13.28
C GLY A 71 7.71 4.80 -12.98
N LYS A 72 8.22 3.76 -12.32
CA LYS A 72 7.45 2.54 -11.96
C LYS A 72 6.97 2.54 -10.51
N SER A 73 7.30 3.57 -9.74
CA SER A 73 6.87 3.70 -8.34
C SER A 73 5.37 3.96 -8.29
N GLU A 74 4.70 3.34 -7.32
CA GLU A 74 3.31 3.68 -7.02
C GLU A 74 3.26 4.24 -5.60
N TYR A 75 2.49 5.31 -5.44
CA TYR A 75 2.23 5.94 -4.17
C TYR A 75 0.80 5.62 -3.71
N ILE A 76 0.51 5.98 -2.47
CA ILE A 76 -0.78 5.69 -1.84
C ILE A 76 -1.46 7.00 -1.49
N ALA A 77 -2.73 7.12 -1.86
CA ALA A 77 -3.58 8.21 -1.39
C ALA A 77 -4.60 7.61 -0.43
N VAL A 78 -4.69 8.17 0.78
CA VAL A 78 -5.62 7.77 1.83
C VAL A 78 -6.66 8.85 2.01
N GLN A 79 -7.94 8.50 1.96
CA GLN A 79 -9.03 9.39 2.36
C GLN A 79 -9.39 9.15 3.82
N SER A 80 -9.43 10.22 4.60
CA SER A 80 -9.92 10.18 5.98
C SER A 80 -11.45 10.27 6.03
N MET A 81 -12.01 9.93 7.19
CA MET A 81 -13.45 10.03 7.47
C MET A 81 -14.02 11.44 7.32
N ASP A 82 -13.20 12.47 7.51
CA ASP A 82 -13.56 13.89 7.37
C ASP A 82 -13.14 14.49 6.02
N GLY A 83 -12.70 13.67 5.06
CA GLY A 83 -12.51 14.11 3.67
C GLY A 83 -11.17 14.73 3.36
N LEU A 84 -10.16 14.54 4.21
CA LEU A 84 -8.78 14.85 3.89
C LEU A 84 -8.17 13.72 3.06
N ILE A 85 -7.56 14.08 1.94
CA ILE A 85 -6.75 13.17 1.12
C ILE A 85 -5.29 13.38 1.50
N ALA A 86 -4.65 12.33 2.03
CA ALA A 86 -3.23 12.31 2.33
C ALA A 86 -2.48 11.46 1.29
N ILE A 87 -1.41 12.01 0.72
CA ILE A 87 -0.52 11.33 -0.23
C ILE A 87 0.73 10.87 0.50
N ILE A 88 1.04 9.59 0.34
CA ILE A 88 2.18 8.91 0.96
C ILE A 88 3.10 8.39 -0.15
N GLU A 89 4.29 8.98 -0.23
CA GLU A 89 5.36 8.64 -1.15
C GLU A 89 6.34 7.67 -0.46
N GLN A 90 5.98 6.39 -0.48
CA GLN A 90 6.80 5.31 0.10
C GLN A 90 7.09 5.57 1.58
N GLU A 91 8.36 5.66 2.00
CA GLU A 91 8.78 5.93 3.37
C GLU A 91 8.54 7.40 3.80
N ARG A 92 8.08 8.28 2.91
CA ARG A 92 7.82 9.69 3.19
C ARG A 92 6.32 10.01 3.10
N ALA A 93 5.80 10.67 4.12
CA ALA A 93 4.51 11.34 4.02
C ALA A 93 4.74 12.73 3.42
N THR A 94 4.03 13.07 2.34
CA THR A 94 4.38 14.26 1.54
C THR A 94 3.38 15.37 1.76
N MET A 95 2.11 15.13 1.45
CA MET A 95 1.14 16.20 1.28
C MET A 95 -0.26 15.74 1.66
N SER A 96 -1.09 16.66 2.14
CA SER A 96 -2.52 16.44 2.32
C SER A 96 -3.36 17.60 1.79
N ARG A 97 -4.57 17.30 1.32
CA ARG A 97 -5.56 18.30 0.89
C ARG A 97 -6.95 17.92 1.35
N GLN A 98 -7.66 18.92 1.89
CA GLN A 98 -9.04 18.80 2.29
C GLN A 98 -9.95 18.89 1.07
N LEU A 99 -10.88 17.95 0.91
CA LEU A 99 -11.91 18.04 -0.12
C LEU A 99 -12.88 19.18 0.21
N SER A 100 -13.16 20.03 -0.78
CA SER A 100 -14.16 21.10 -0.66
C SER A 100 -15.57 20.53 -0.65
N LYS A 101 -16.48 21.15 0.11
CA LYS A 101 -17.91 20.76 0.17
C LYS A 101 -18.12 19.29 0.57
N PHE A 102 -17.29 18.82 1.50
CA PHE A 102 -17.33 17.44 1.98
C PHE A 102 -18.34 17.27 3.12
N LEU A 103 -19.05 16.14 3.13
CA LEU A 103 -19.96 15.76 4.22
C LEU A 103 -19.67 14.34 4.72
N LEU A 104 -19.59 13.38 3.80
CA LEU A 104 -19.30 11.97 4.09
C LEU A 104 -18.30 11.42 3.07
N PRO A 105 -17.44 10.47 3.48
CA PRO A 105 -16.46 9.90 2.58
C PRO A 105 -17.14 8.95 1.58
N GLY A 106 -16.67 9.01 0.33
CA GLY A 106 -17.20 8.24 -0.78
C GLY A 106 -16.11 7.41 -1.46
N PRO A 107 -16.47 6.56 -2.44
CA PRO A 107 -15.46 5.89 -3.24
C PRO A 107 -14.64 6.92 -4.02
N PHE A 108 -13.32 6.73 -4.09
CA PHE A 108 -12.46 7.52 -4.97
C PHE A 108 -11.39 6.62 -5.62
N ALA A 109 -11.00 6.99 -6.83
CA ALA A 109 -10.00 6.26 -7.61
C ALA A 109 -9.09 7.25 -8.33
N TYR A 110 -7.87 6.83 -8.59
CA TYR A 110 -6.94 7.56 -9.43
C TYR A 110 -7.12 7.18 -10.90
N CYS A 111 -7.16 8.18 -11.77
CA CYS A 111 -7.12 8.02 -13.23
C CYS A 111 -5.70 8.37 -13.70
N ALA A 112 -5.04 7.42 -14.35
CA ALA A 112 -3.65 7.51 -14.77
C ALA A 112 -3.51 8.16 -16.16
#